data_AF-A0A933N6D8-F1
#
_entry.id   AF-A0A933N6D8-F1
#
_cell.length_a   1.000
_cell.length_b   1.000
_cell.length_c   1.000
_cell.angle_alpha   90.00
_cell.angle_beta   90.00
_cell.angle_gamma   90.00
#
_symmetry.space_group_name_H-M   'P 1'
#
loop_
_entity.id
_entity.type
_entity.pdbx_description
1 polymer ?
#
loop_
_entity_poly.entity_id
_entity_poly.type
_entity_poly.pdbx_seq_one_letter_code
_entity_poly.pdbx_strand_id
1 'polypeptide(L)'
;MKVKGTPASLPTSEAPTEANASANAAAKIAPKRAATPSPKAQKALGAERALKKEAPIEGSATSAVRVRASEAPRTKFSSSPEQLSLLLSSEVESAFQFAGSLKTAFTFFGGARIEKSDPFFEKGKEWGEAVLLLNAEGVKPGVVQAATASGLFSPRAIEAAKAAAIGVLAGSYGAKELGQALSMRGGSGAEALSAAAADLALREGRPEDAKLLLTLTRTGAGPGMMEAVPLGYVDARTKAAKLVPELAKAETLTTQGSRIQLPFEQETSPYIEQLREFVHFLPRRLALTEQAAGFVVFPGGFGTLNELFEVWREGRGTVLDGASFWSGFVDALKSQWTKRGMVSETEQAKAIVVDSIADGLAHLVETAPTGTQTPAQLAARAHVMVKEIQSGLEALRDLPPAVSVLGGRQLQESDAEIAIVKDAASRLTRSGIPMRIGGPGAMLEAVAEGVRKANAKMPIQAFLLESDGVDLEASVTGKADIAHVVHGAPAHKVLMYENTEAFVALPGGIGTMDEVFEIACLMQTGKIPVRPLVLVGSEFWQPILDAIEKSMFSGERKTIGENDMKLFTVTDDPTEVARLIRKQRSERESNSVKEAKS
;
A
#
# COMPACT_ATOMS: atom_id res chain seq x y z
N MET A 1 -46.40 51.00 3.73
CA MET A 1 -46.36 51.96 2.60
C MET A 1 -46.65 51.21 1.31
N LYS A 2 -47.66 51.65 0.55
CA LYS A 2 -47.90 51.30 -0.88
C LYS A 2 -46.72 51.83 -1.72
N VAL A 3 -46.37 51.29 -2.90
CA VAL A 3 -46.93 51.58 -4.26
C VAL A 3 -46.20 50.63 -5.26
N LYS A 4 -46.91 49.75 -6.03
CA LYS A 4 -47.18 49.74 -7.50
C LYS A 4 -45.96 50.05 -8.42
N GLY A 5 -45.71 49.44 -9.59
CA GLY A 5 -46.42 48.47 -10.44
C GLY A 5 -45.61 48.08 -11.70
N THR A 6 -46.17 47.11 -12.44
CA THR A 6 -45.82 46.41 -13.71
C THR A 6 -45.81 47.29 -15.00
N PRO A 7 -45.69 46.77 -16.27
CA PRO A 7 -44.82 45.74 -16.91
C PRO A 7 -44.33 46.11 -18.37
N ALA A 8 -43.60 45.16 -19.01
CA ALA A 8 -43.56 44.80 -20.46
C ALA A 8 -42.76 45.62 -21.53
N SER A 9 -41.95 44.92 -22.33
CA SER A 9 -42.13 44.74 -23.81
C SER A 9 -40.97 44.02 -24.51
N LEU A 10 -41.32 43.14 -25.45
CA LEU A 10 -40.50 42.52 -26.51
C LEU A 10 -40.38 43.49 -27.72
N PRO A 11 -39.44 43.22 -28.65
CA PRO A 11 -39.85 42.74 -30.00
C PRO A 11 -38.91 41.59 -30.50
N THR A 12 -39.36 40.45 -31.04
CA THR A 12 -39.75 40.12 -32.45
C THR A 12 -38.87 40.80 -33.51
N SER A 13 -38.40 40.21 -34.61
CA SER A 13 -38.30 38.86 -35.20
C SER A 13 -37.61 39.09 -36.56
N GLU A 14 -36.78 38.19 -37.08
CA GLU A 14 -36.78 37.83 -38.52
C GLU A 14 -35.75 36.72 -38.79
N ALA A 15 -36.26 35.54 -39.18
CA ALA A 15 -35.56 34.55 -40.01
C ALA A 15 -35.83 34.91 -41.50
N PRO A 16 -35.03 34.40 -42.46
CA PRO A 16 -35.35 33.10 -43.09
C PRO A 16 -34.05 32.34 -43.48
N THR A 17 -33.93 31.07 -43.88
CA THR A 17 -34.82 29.96 -44.28
C THR A 17 -33.89 28.75 -44.54
N GLU A 18 -34.30 27.55 -44.10
CA GLU A 18 -34.46 26.30 -44.89
C GLU A 18 -33.50 26.01 -46.07
N ALA A 19 -33.05 24.78 -46.36
CA ALA A 19 -33.37 23.42 -45.92
C ALA A 19 -32.29 22.49 -46.50
N ASN A 20 -32.01 21.36 -45.84
CA ASN A 20 -32.36 20.06 -46.43
C ASN A 20 -32.15 18.91 -45.44
N ALA A 21 -33.25 18.20 -45.21
CA ALA A 21 -33.28 16.90 -44.58
C ALA A 21 -32.90 15.82 -45.61
N SER A 22 -32.19 14.79 -45.15
CA SER A 22 -32.27 13.46 -45.74
C SER A 22 -31.92 12.43 -44.69
N ALA A 23 -32.88 11.56 -44.42
CA ALA A 23 -32.85 10.47 -43.46
C ALA A 23 -32.08 9.23 -43.96
N ASN A 24 -31.83 8.34 -43.00
CA ASN A 24 -31.62 6.88 -43.13
C ASN A 24 -30.36 6.37 -43.85
N ALA A 25 -29.47 5.74 -43.08
CA ALA A 25 -29.23 4.30 -43.20
C ALA A 25 -28.37 3.80 -42.03
N ALA A 26 -28.94 2.90 -41.22
CA ALA A 26 -28.20 2.08 -40.29
C ALA A 26 -27.32 1.09 -41.07
N ALA A 27 -26.00 1.20 -40.94
CA ALA A 27 -25.05 0.22 -41.43
C ALA A 27 -24.30 -0.40 -40.24
N LYS A 28 -24.59 -1.68 -39.98
CA LYS A 28 -23.83 -2.55 -39.08
C LYS A 28 -22.36 -2.60 -39.53
N ILE A 29 -21.44 -2.12 -38.70
CA ILE A 29 -20.00 -2.34 -38.89
C ILE A 29 -19.60 -3.51 -37.98
N ALA A 30 -19.33 -4.66 -38.59
CA ALA A 30 -18.68 -5.79 -37.94
C ALA A 30 -17.18 -5.49 -37.72
N PRO A 31 -16.55 -5.97 -36.63
CA PRO A 31 -15.13 -5.74 -36.40
C PRO A 31 -14.29 -6.57 -37.38
N LYS A 32 -13.41 -5.90 -38.13
CA LYS A 32 -12.40 -6.56 -38.97
C LYS A 32 -11.45 -7.37 -38.08
N ARG A 33 -11.43 -8.69 -38.29
CA ARG A 33 -10.38 -9.60 -37.77
C ARG A 33 -9.01 -9.12 -38.25
N ALA A 34 -8.06 -9.01 -37.32
CA ALA A 34 -6.64 -8.86 -37.62
C ALA A 34 -6.15 -10.09 -38.43
N ALA A 35 -5.39 -9.83 -39.49
CA ALA A 35 -4.83 -10.85 -40.37
C ALA A 35 -3.75 -11.67 -39.65
N THR A 36 -3.84 -13.00 -39.78
CA THR A 36 -2.82 -13.96 -39.32
C THR A 36 -1.57 -13.83 -40.21
N PRO A 37 -0.35 -13.76 -39.66
CA PRO A 37 0.86 -13.64 -40.47
C PRO A 37 1.18 -14.94 -41.21
N SER A 38 1.78 -14.81 -42.41
CA SER A 38 2.04 -15.94 -43.31
C SER A 38 3.06 -16.95 -42.75
N PRO A 39 3.00 -18.24 -43.16
CA PRO A 39 3.89 -19.31 -42.67
C PRO A 39 5.39 -19.10 -42.89
N LYS A 40 5.79 -18.16 -43.76
CA LYS A 40 7.20 -17.81 -43.99
C LYS A 40 7.80 -16.89 -42.91
N ALA A 41 6.97 -16.17 -42.14
CA ALA A 41 7.44 -15.31 -41.05
C ALA A 41 7.76 -16.08 -39.75
N GLN A 42 7.17 -17.27 -39.54
CA GLN A 42 7.42 -18.11 -38.36
C GLN A 42 8.76 -18.88 -38.43
N LYS A 43 9.37 -19.01 -39.61
CA LYS A 43 10.61 -19.78 -39.80
C LYS A 43 11.90 -18.98 -39.55
N ALA A 44 11.81 -17.65 -39.42
CA ALA A 44 12.96 -16.77 -39.18
C ALA A 44 13.24 -16.51 -37.68
N LEU A 45 12.27 -16.75 -36.79
CA LEU A 45 12.41 -16.57 -35.34
C LEU A 45 13.00 -17.80 -34.60
N GLY A 46 13.29 -18.88 -35.32
CA GLY A 46 13.78 -20.15 -34.75
C GLY A 46 15.29 -20.42 -34.91
N ALA A 47 16.08 -19.48 -35.46
CA ALA A 47 17.43 -19.77 -35.94
C ALA A 47 18.59 -19.09 -35.18
N GLU A 48 18.37 -18.33 -34.11
CA GLU A 48 19.44 -17.66 -33.33
C GLU A 48 19.54 -18.12 -31.86
N ARG A 49 19.38 -19.42 -31.61
CA ARG A 49 19.87 -20.05 -30.37
C ARG A 49 20.58 -21.37 -30.68
N ALA A 50 21.78 -21.25 -31.24
CA ALA A 50 22.74 -22.34 -31.31
C ALA A 50 24.11 -21.82 -30.89
N LEU A 51 24.33 -21.70 -29.58
CA LEU A 51 25.67 -21.54 -29.01
C LEU A 51 26.33 -22.92 -28.88
N LYS A 52 27.60 -22.94 -29.28
CA LYS A 52 28.50 -24.07 -29.49
C LYS A 52 28.62 -24.96 -28.25
N LYS A 53 28.52 -26.29 -28.44
CA LYS A 53 29.03 -27.29 -27.50
C LYS A 53 30.54 -27.44 -27.71
N GLU A 54 31.33 -27.03 -26.74
CA GLU A 54 32.73 -27.49 -26.60
C GLU A 54 32.75 -28.85 -25.87
N ALA A 55 33.74 -29.67 -26.21
CA ALA A 55 33.90 -31.04 -25.75
C ALA A 55 34.27 -31.13 -24.24
N PRO A 56 33.89 -32.21 -23.54
CA PRO A 56 34.15 -32.33 -22.11
C PRO A 56 35.60 -32.80 -21.85
N ILE A 57 36.27 -32.11 -20.93
CA ILE A 57 37.49 -32.56 -20.26
C ILE A 57 37.07 -33.52 -19.14
N GLU A 58 37.61 -34.74 -19.17
CA GLU A 58 37.41 -35.75 -18.13
C GLU A 58 38.14 -35.36 -16.82
N GLY A 59 37.45 -35.49 -15.69
CA GLY A 59 38.11 -35.63 -14.39
C GLY A 59 37.41 -34.94 -13.22
N SER A 60 36.80 -35.76 -12.35
CA SER A 60 36.47 -35.53 -10.93
C SER A 60 34.98 -35.65 -10.62
N ALA A 61 34.64 -36.79 -10.03
CA ALA A 61 33.31 -37.14 -9.56
C ALA A 61 33.00 -36.44 -8.23
N THR A 62 31.97 -35.60 -8.20
CA THR A 62 31.18 -35.31 -7.01
C THR A 62 29.69 -35.30 -7.38
N SER A 63 28.90 -35.94 -6.52
CA SER A 63 27.52 -36.36 -6.74
C SER A 63 26.57 -35.22 -7.14
N ALA A 64 26.17 -35.18 -8.41
CA ALA A 64 25.09 -34.32 -8.88
C ALA A 64 23.72 -34.93 -8.52
N VAL A 65 23.00 -34.27 -7.62
CA VAL A 65 21.58 -34.51 -7.37
C VAL A 65 20.82 -34.23 -8.67
N ARG A 66 20.21 -35.25 -9.27
CA ARG A 66 19.27 -35.09 -10.39
C ARG A 66 18.01 -34.40 -9.89
N VAL A 67 17.91 -33.09 -10.10
CA VAL A 67 16.63 -32.38 -10.00
C VAL A 67 15.78 -32.82 -11.20
N ARG A 68 14.75 -33.62 -10.96
CA ARG A 68 13.68 -33.84 -11.95
C ARG A 68 12.95 -32.51 -12.11
N ALA A 69 12.86 -32.01 -13.35
CA ALA A 69 11.90 -30.99 -13.70
C ALA A 69 10.49 -31.59 -13.56
N SER A 70 9.93 -31.54 -12.36
CA SER A 70 8.48 -31.65 -12.18
C SER A 70 7.87 -30.32 -12.58
N GLU A 71 6.84 -30.33 -13.41
CA GLU A 71 5.93 -29.19 -13.55
C GLU A 71 5.58 -28.70 -12.13
N ALA A 72 5.88 -27.43 -11.85
CA ALA A 72 5.68 -26.85 -10.54
C ALA A 72 4.21 -27.06 -10.15
N PRO A 73 3.91 -27.74 -9.03
CA PRO A 73 2.53 -27.89 -8.59
C PRO A 73 1.96 -26.47 -8.40
N ARG A 74 0.76 -26.23 -8.96
CA ARG A 74 -0.03 -25.02 -8.69
C ARG A 74 0.01 -24.80 -7.18
N THR A 75 0.69 -23.74 -6.75
CA THR A 75 1.04 -23.52 -5.34
C THR A 75 -0.24 -23.43 -4.53
N LYS A 76 -0.60 -24.50 -3.81
CA LYS A 76 -1.45 -24.36 -2.63
C LYS A 76 -0.64 -23.47 -1.68
N PHE A 77 -1.04 -22.21 -1.47
CA PHE A 77 -0.45 -21.28 -0.49
C PHE A 77 -0.65 -21.74 0.97
N SER A 78 -0.90 -23.03 1.19
CA SER A 78 -1.10 -23.68 2.47
C SER A 78 0.22 -24.35 2.86
N SER A 79 1.10 -23.59 3.51
CA SER A 79 2.29 -24.10 4.18
C SER A 79 1.98 -24.41 5.64
N SER A 80 2.65 -25.43 6.22
CA SER A 80 2.64 -25.58 7.68
C SER A 80 3.29 -24.34 8.34
N PRO A 81 2.99 -24.04 9.63
CA PRO A 81 3.61 -22.91 10.33
C PRO A 81 5.15 -22.91 10.24
N GLU A 82 5.81 -24.08 10.22
CA GLU A 82 7.27 -24.19 10.06
C GLU A 82 7.74 -23.82 8.66
N GLN A 83 7.03 -24.28 7.63
CA GLN A 83 7.33 -23.92 6.24
C GLN A 83 7.13 -22.42 6.02
N LEU A 84 6.03 -21.87 6.53
CA LEU A 84 5.76 -20.43 6.47
C LEU A 84 6.84 -19.63 7.18
N SER A 85 7.25 -20.09 8.38
CA SER A 85 8.33 -19.48 9.16
C SER A 85 9.64 -19.41 8.38
N LEU A 86 10.06 -20.50 7.72
CA LEU A 86 11.26 -20.53 6.89
C LEU A 86 11.17 -19.60 5.67
N LEU A 87 10.03 -19.62 4.96
CA LEU A 87 9.81 -18.80 3.77
C LEU A 87 9.80 -17.31 4.10
N LEU A 88 9.02 -16.92 5.12
CA LEU A 88 8.97 -15.54 5.59
C LEU A 88 10.33 -15.08 6.10
N SER A 89 11.07 -15.92 6.84
CA SER A 89 12.40 -15.55 7.33
C SER A 89 13.33 -15.13 6.18
N SER A 90 13.40 -15.95 5.13
CA SER A 90 14.25 -15.68 3.97
C SER A 90 13.79 -14.45 3.18
N GLU A 91 12.49 -14.29 2.96
CA GLU A 91 11.98 -13.15 2.21
C GLU A 91 12.07 -11.83 2.99
N VAL A 92 11.96 -11.85 4.33
CA VAL A 92 12.16 -10.66 5.18
C VAL A 92 13.61 -10.19 5.06
N GLU A 93 14.59 -11.07 5.18
CA GLU A 93 16.00 -10.69 4.97
C GLU A 93 16.22 -10.12 3.56
N SER A 94 15.64 -10.75 2.54
CA SER A 94 15.72 -10.26 1.17
C SER A 94 15.07 -8.89 1.00
N ALA A 95 13.95 -8.63 1.69
CA ALA A 95 13.25 -7.36 1.67
C ALA A 95 14.11 -6.23 2.26
N PHE A 96 14.73 -6.44 3.42
CA PHE A 96 15.61 -5.45 4.05
C PHE A 96 16.87 -5.19 3.21
N GLN A 97 17.48 -6.24 2.65
CA GLN A 97 18.63 -6.09 1.75
C GLN A 97 18.25 -5.31 0.49
N PHE A 98 17.09 -5.61 -0.09
CA PHE A 98 16.60 -4.94 -1.29
C PHE A 98 16.25 -3.47 -1.00
N ALA A 99 15.52 -3.19 0.07
CA ALA A 99 15.20 -1.82 0.48
C ALA A 99 16.46 -1.00 0.77
N GLY A 100 17.45 -1.60 1.45
CA GLY A 100 18.73 -0.98 1.78
C GLY A 100 19.70 -0.80 0.62
N SER A 101 19.39 -1.32 -0.57
CA SER A 101 20.18 -1.06 -1.78
C SER A 101 20.03 0.39 -2.27
N LEU A 102 18.96 1.08 -1.85
CA LEU A 102 18.75 2.50 -2.08
C LEU A 102 19.06 3.28 -0.81
N LYS A 103 19.67 4.46 -0.95
CA LYS A 103 19.91 5.37 0.18
C LYS A 103 18.60 5.92 0.73
N THR A 104 17.76 6.47 -0.15
CA THR A 104 16.47 7.07 0.16
C THR A 104 15.53 6.93 -1.04
N ALA A 105 14.26 6.61 -0.82
CA ALA A 105 13.25 6.54 -1.88
C ALA A 105 11.90 7.14 -1.45
N PHE A 106 11.16 7.71 -2.39
CA PHE A 106 9.72 7.87 -2.25
C PHE A 106 9.06 6.64 -2.83
N THR A 107 8.10 6.10 -2.08
CA THR A 107 7.35 4.93 -2.50
C THR A 107 5.97 5.37 -2.99
N PHE A 108 5.62 4.91 -4.19
CA PHE A 108 4.38 5.25 -4.87
C PHE A 108 3.48 4.02 -4.95
N PHE A 109 2.25 4.19 -4.47
CA PHE A 109 1.19 3.20 -4.49
C PHE A 109 0.04 3.66 -5.39
N GLY A 110 -0.70 2.71 -5.97
CA GLY A 110 -1.88 3.05 -6.77
C GLY A 110 -2.44 1.87 -7.56
N GLY A 111 -3.59 2.09 -8.18
CA GLY A 111 -4.32 1.04 -8.88
C GLY A 111 -3.61 0.49 -10.11
N ALA A 112 -3.50 -0.85 -10.17
CA ALA A 112 -3.06 -1.56 -11.36
C ALA A 112 -4.05 -1.46 -12.54
N ARG A 113 -5.30 -1.05 -12.27
CA ARG A 113 -6.40 -0.94 -13.24
C ARG A 113 -6.54 0.46 -13.85
N ILE A 114 -5.71 1.42 -13.43
CA ILE A 114 -5.73 2.76 -14.02
C ILE A 114 -5.16 2.68 -15.43
N GLU A 115 -5.97 3.08 -16.41
CA GLU A 115 -5.57 3.04 -17.82
C GLU A 115 -4.57 4.17 -18.15
N LYS A 116 -3.75 3.96 -19.18
CA LYS A 116 -2.77 4.96 -19.63
C LYS A 116 -3.40 6.26 -20.13
N SER A 117 -4.68 6.23 -20.51
CA SER A 117 -5.49 7.38 -20.91
C SER A 117 -6.09 8.15 -19.73
N ASP A 118 -6.06 7.61 -18.52
CA ASP A 118 -6.58 8.31 -17.34
C ASP A 118 -5.68 9.51 -16.99
N PRO A 119 -6.24 10.70 -16.66
CA PRO A 119 -5.46 11.85 -16.21
C PRO A 119 -4.49 11.57 -15.05
N PHE A 120 -4.80 10.62 -14.16
CA PHE A 120 -3.86 10.23 -13.09
C PHE A 120 -2.61 9.55 -13.61
N PHE A 121 -2.68 8.83 -14.73
CA PHE A 121 -1.49 8.22 -15.32
C PHE A 121 -0.49 9.30 -15.74
N GLU A 122 -0.98 10.39 -16.36
CA GLU A 122 -0.12 11.51 -16.72
C GLU A 122 0.40 12.25 -15.50
N LYS A 123 -0.45 12.47 -14.49
CA LYS A 123 -0.01 13.04 -13.21
C LYS A 123 1.05 12.19 -12.53
N GLY A 124 0.97 10.85 -12.63
CA GLY A 124 2.01 9.94 -12.16
C GLY A 124 3.35 10.16 -12.86
N LYS A 125 3.34 10.41 -14.16
CA LYS A 125 4.57 10.78 -14.89
C LYS A 125 5.13 12.12 -14.42
N GLU A 126 4.27 13.13 -14.21
CA GLU A 126 4.66 14.43 -13.67
C GLU A 126 5.30 14.28 -12.26
N TRP A 127 4.79 13.39 -11.42
CA TRP A 127 5.42 13.02 -10.14
C TRP A 127 6.82 12.42 -10.33
N GLY A 128 6.99 11.49 -11.27
CA GLY A 128 8.30 10.92 -11.60
C GLY A 128 9.31 11.98 -12.08
N GLU A 129 8.87 12.90 -12.93
CA GLU A 129 9.67 14.06 -13.36
C GLU A 129 10.07 14.96 -12.18
N ALA A 130 9.13 15.27 -11.29
CA ALA A 130 9.38 16.14 -10.14
C ALA A 130 10.39 15.52 -9.16
N VAL A 131 10.29 14.21 -8.91
CA VAL A 131 11.27 13.48 -8.08
C VAL A 131 12.65 13.48 -8.73
N LEU A 132 12.74 13.27 -10.05
CA LEU A 132 14.03 13.33 -10.75
C LEU A 132 14.67 14.72 -10.60
N LEU A 133 13.88 15.79 -10.76
CA LEU A 133 14.36 17.16 -10.60
C LEU A 133 14.80 17.45 -9.15
N LEU A 134 14.12 16.89 -8.15
CA LEU A 134 14.55 16.99 -6.77
C LEU A 134 15.90 16.27 -6.53
N ASN A 135 16.11 15.14 -7.20
CA ASN A 135 17.27 14.24 -7.05
C ASN A 135 18.57 14.72 -7.74
N ALA A 136 18.43 15.43 -8.87
CA ALA A 136 19.52 15.75 -9.80
C ALA A 136 20.58 16.76 -9.29
N GLU A 137 20.67 16.99 -7.97
CA GLU A 137 21.06 18.30 -7.42
C GLU A 137 20.20 19.42 -8.04
N GLY A 138 18.99 19.07 -8.52
CA GLY A 138 18.29 19.71 -9.64
C GLY A 138 17.56 20.99 -9.30
N VAL A 139 18.05 21.67 -8.29
CA VAL A 139 17.76 23.07 -8.02
C VAL A 139 19.01 23.92 -8.32
N LYS A 140 20.06 23.30 -8.89
CA LYS A 140 21.12 24.01 -9.59
C LYS A 140 20.51 24.85 -10.73
N PRO A 141 20.89 26.14 -10.84
CA PRO A 141 20.43 27.05 -11.88
C PRO A 141 20.41 26.45 -13.29
N GLY A 142 21.54 25.83 -13.68
CA GLY A 142 21.69 25.28 -15.03
C GLY A 142 20.73 24.13 -15.35
N VAL A 143 20.38 23.31 -14.35
CA VAL A 143 19.47 22.17 -14.54
C VAL A 143 18.03 22.66 -14.66
N VAL A 144 17.62 23.60 -13.80
CA VAL A 144 16.28 24.21 -13.82
C VAL A 144 16.06 25.04 -15.09
N GLN A 145 17.05 25.84 -15.48
CA GLN A 145 17.01 26.62 -16.71
C GLN A 145 16.98 25.70 -17.95
N ALA A 146 17.79 24.65 -17.98
CA ALA A 146 17.75 23.65 -19.04
C ALA A 146 16.42 22.89 -19.08
N ALA A 147 15.87 22.49 -17.92
CA ALA A 147 14.56 21.85 -17.83
C ALA A 147 13.45 22.75 -18.37
N THR A 148 13.46 24.03 -17.98
CA THR A 148 12.49 25.04 -18.44
C THR A 148 12.62 25.31 -19.94
N ALA A 149 13.84 25.43 -20.46
CA ALA A 149 14.10 25.74 -21.87
C ALA A 149 13.90 24.54 -22.82
N SER A 150 14.09 23.32 -22.32
CA SER A 150 14.05 22.11 -23.14
C SER A 150 12.65 21.61 -23.47
N GLY A 151 11.64 22.03 -22.70
CA GLY A 151 10.27 21.50 -22.81
C GLY A 151 10.16 20.01 -22.48
N LEU A 152 11.21 19.40 -21.91
CA LEU A 152 11.27 17.97 -21.59
C LEU A 152 10.51 17.60 -20.32
N PHE A 153 10.35 18.56 -19.41
CA PHE A 153 9.66 18.40 -18.14
C PHE A 153 8.37 19.20 -18.17
N SER A 154 7.34 18.69 -17.51
CA SER A 154 6.10 19.42 -17.32
C SER A 154 6.32 20.69 -16.47
N PRO A 155 5.62 21.80 -16.77
CA PRO A 155 5.69 23.01 -15.95
C PRO A 155 5.36 22.74 -14.47
N ARG A 156 4.40 21.83 -14.22
CA ARG A 156 3.99 21.40 -12.89
C ARG A 156 5.11 20.69 -12.14
N ALA A 157 5.84 19.77 -12.78
CA ALA A 157 6.97 19.10 -12.15
C ALA A 157 8.09 20.09 -11.79
N ILE A 158 8.38 21.05 -12.67
CA ILE A 158 9.38 22.10 -12.44
C ILE A 158 8.97 22.97 -11.24
N GLU A 159 7.71 23.42 -11.20
CA GLU A 159 7.19 24.23 -10.10
C GLU A 159 7.21 23.48 -8.77
N ALA A 160 6.76 22.22 -8.78
CA ALA A 160 6.72 21.38 -7.60
C ALA A 160 8.12 21.12 -7.03
N ALA A 161 9.09 20.78 -7.88
CA ALA A 161 10.48 20.59 -7.46
C ALA A 161 11.09 21.87 -6.86
N LYS A 162 10.81 23.04 -7.46
CA LYS A 162 11.24 24.35 -6.93
C LYS A 162 10.64 24.62 -5.55
N ALA A 163 9.32 24.47 -5.42
CA ALA A 163 8.59 24.73 -4.18
C ALA A 163 9.06 23.82 -3.04
N ALA A 164 9.19 22.52 -3.31
CA ALA A 164 9.67 21.54 -2.35
C ALA A 164 11.08 21.88 -1.87
N ALA A 165 11.99 22.21 -2.79
CA ALA A 165 13.34 22.62 -2.44
C ALA A 165 13.38 23.87 -1.57
N ILE A 166 12.59 24.91 -1.87
CA ILE A 166 12.48 26.09 -1.01
C ILE A 166 12.03 25.70 0.41
N GLY A 167 11.04 24.82 0.50
CA GLY A 167 10.48 24.31 1.76
C GLY A 167 11.51 23.59 2.63
N VAL A 168 12.25 22.61 2.07
CA VAL A 168 13.34 21.90 2.77
C VAL A 168 14.27 22.92 3.45
N LEU A 169 14.67 23.93 2.68
CA LEU A 169 15.77 24.81 3.04
C LEU A 169 15.34 25.91 4.02
N ALA A 170 14.12 26.43 3.86
CA ALA A 170 13.55 27.41 4.79
C ALA A 170 13.29 26.79 6.17
N GLY A 171 12.83 25.53 6.22
CA GLY A 171 12.61 24.80 7.46
C GLY A 171 13.90 24.43 8.20
N SER A 172 14.94 24.01 7.48
CA SER A 172 16.19 23.57 8.11
C SER A 172 17.12 24.70 8.56
N TYR A 173 17.13 25.84 7.86
CA TYR A 173 18.15 26.87 8.07
C TYR A 173 17.59 28.23 8.50
N GLY A 174 16.27 28.46 8.45
CA GLY A 174 15.69 29.78 8.77
C GLY A 174 15.87 30.80 7.63
N ALA A 175 14.91 31.71 7.48
CA ALA A 175 14.87 32.66 6.37
C ALA A 175 16.07 33.64 6.34
N LYS A 176 16.70 33.89 7.49
CA LYS A 176 17.80 34.85 7.65
C LYS A 176 19.14 34.25 7.20
N GLU A 177 19.49 33.05 7.66
CA GLU A 177 20.69 32.34 7.23
C GLU A 177 20.63 32.03 5.73
N LEU A 178 19.47 31.58 5.26
CA LEU A 178 19.24 31.30 3.85
C LEU A 178 19.36 32.56 2.99
N GLY A 179 18.84 33.70 3.49
CA GLY A 179 19.00 35.01 2.86
C GLY A 179 20.45 35.53 2.84
N GLN A 180 21.24 35.24 3.88
CA GLN A 180 22.66 35.58 3.93
C GLN A 180 23.49 34.74 2.96
N ALA A 181 23.25 33.43 2.93
CA ALA A 181 23.90 32.51 2.00
C ALA A 181 23.59 32.86 0.54
N LEU A 182 22.33 33.22 0.24
CA LEU A 182 21.90 33.78 -1.03
C LEU A 182 22.65 35.06 -1.40
N SER A 183 22.73 36.01 -0.45
CA SER A 183 23.36 37.32 -0.67
C SER A 183 24.85 37.21 -0.98
N MET A 184 25.55 36.26 -0.34
CA MET A 184 26.97 36.00 -0.60
C MET A 184 27.24 35.41 -2.00
N ARG A 185 26.27 34.69 -2.59
CA ARG A 185 26.41 34.06 -3.91
C ARG A 185 26.13 35.01 -5.07
N GLY A 186 25.36 36.08 -4.85
CA GLY A 186 24.95 37.01 -5.90
C GLY A 186 23.98 36.37 -6.90
N GLY A 187 22.68 36.53 -6.67
CA GLY A 187 21.62 36.03 -7.55
C GLY A 187 20.26 36.09 -6.86
N SER A 188 19.16 35.93 -7.62
CA SER A 188 17.80 35.84 -7.08
C SER A 188 17.05 34.65 -7.70
N GLY A 189 16.12 34.06 -6.94
CA GLY A 189 15.30 32.93 -7.39
C GLY A 189 15.68 31.56 -6.79
N ALA A 190 14.92 30.52 -7.14
CA ALA A 190 15.06 29.16 -6.61
C ALA A 190 16.47 28.56 -6.83
N GLU A 191 17.10 28.98 -7.92
CA GLU A 191 18.41 28.56 -8.37
C GLU A 191 19.55 29.00 -7.44
N ALA A 192 19.55 30.27 -7.05
CA ALA A 192 20.49 30.77 -6.06
C ALA A 192 20.22 30.16 -4.67
N LEU A 193 18.94 29.87 -4.37
CA LEU A 193 18.50 29.40 -3.07
C LEU A 193 19.01 28.00 -2.74
N SER A 194 18.86 27.04 -3.65
CA SER A 194 19.37 25.70 -3.38
C SER A 194 20.88 25.65 -3.33
N ALA A 195 21.55 26.38 -4.22
CA ALA A 195 22.99 26.34 -4.27
C ALA A 195 23.60 27.02 -3.03
N ALA A 196 22.92 28.03 -2.47
CA ALA A 196 23.23 28.61 -1.16
C ALA A 196 22.98 27.61 -0.02
N ALA A 197 21.90 26.83 -0.09
CA ALA A 197 21.53 25.94 0.98
C ALA A 197 22.31 24.61 1.02
N ALA A 198 22.70 24.07 -0.13
CA ALA A 198 23.59 22.91 -0.19
C ALA A 198 24.98 23.23 0.39
N ASP A 199 25.48 24.44 0.10
CA ASP A 199 26.72 24.96 0.68
C ASP A 199 26.57 25.20 2.18
N LEU A 200 25.44 25.74 2.63
CA LEU A 200 25.13 25.91 4.05
C LEU A 200 25.03 24.56 4.78
N ALA A 201 24.37 23.55 4.20
CA ALA A 201 24.27 22.20 4.78
C ALA A 201 25.63 21.53 4.96
N LEU A 202 26.53 21.70 3.99
CA LEU A 202 27.90 21.18 4.07
C LEU A 202 28.77 21.97 5.07
N ARG A 203 28.62 23.30 5.14
CA ARG A 203 29.35 24.16 6.08
C ARG A 203 28.95 23.92 7.53
N GLU A 204 27.65 23.79 7.79
CA GLU A 204 27.08 23.59 9.12
C GLU A 204 27.08 22.11 9.56
N GLY A 205 27.61 21.21 8.72
CA GLY A 205 27.76 19.80 9.08
C GLY A 205 26.43 19.03 9.19
N ARG A 206 25.41 19.44 8.42
CA ARG A 206 24.07 18.82 8.35
C ARG A 206 23.82 18.13 6.99
N PRO A 207 24.67 17.15 6.58
CA PRO A 207 24.58 16.51 5.28
C PRO A 207 23.29 15.68 5.08
N GLU A 208 22.56 15.35 6.15
CA GLU A 208 21.26 14.68 6.10
C GLU A 208 20.18 15.49 5.38
N ASP A 209 20.17 16.82 5.52
CA ASP A 209 19.25 17.69 4.78
C ASP A 209 19.52 17.62 3.26
N ALA A 210 20.78 17.38 2.88
CA ALA A 210 21.18 17.16 1.49
C ALA A 210 20.83 15.76 0.96
N LYS A 211 20.54 14.78 1.83
CA LYS A 211 20.14 13.41 1.41
C LYS A 211 18.69 13.34 0.94
N LEU A 212 17.81 14.23 1.41
CA LEU A 212 16.42 14.34 0.92
C LEU A 212 16.35 14.80 -0.55
N LEU A 213 17.40 15.47 -1.01
CA LEU A 213 17.64 15.83 -2.41
C LEU A 213 18.24 14.67 -3.23
N LEU A 214 18.28 13.44 -2.71
CA LEU A 214 18.79 12.24 -3.41
C LEU A 214 17.76 11.10 -3.42
N THR A 215 16.52 11.42 -3.77
CA THR A 215 15.37 10.52 -3.61
C THR A 215 15.02 9.79 -4.91
N LEU A 216 14.84 8.47 -4.82
CA LEU A 216 14.50 7.58 -5.93
C LEU A 216 13.04 7.17 -5.93
N THR A 217 12.55 6.67 -7.07
CA THR A 217 11.18 6.14 -7.18
C THR A 217 11.15 4.65 -6.89
N ARG A 218 10.28 4.25 -5.97
CA ARG A 218 9.95 2.85 -5.67
C ARG A 218 8.47 2.58 -5.90
N THR A 219 8.11 1.45 -6.51
CA THR A 219 6.71 1.05 -6.73
C THR A 219 6.49 -0.45 -6.52
N GLY A 220 5.23 -0.90 -6.61
CA GLY A 220 4.86 -2.32 -6.64
C GLY A 220 5.17 -3.05 -7.96
N ALA A 221 5.83 -2.40 -8.92
CA ALA A 221 6.30 -2.94 -10.21
C ALA A 221 5.23 -3.38 -11.23
N GLY A 222 3.93 -3.30 -10.89
CA GLY A 222 2.84 -3.66 -11.80
C GLY A 222 2.50 -2.57 -12.83
N PRO A 223 1.40 -2.74 -13.59
CA PRO A 223 0.89 -1.76 -14.56
C PRO A 223 0.17 -0.59 -13.87
N GLY A 224 -0.36 0.34 -14.67
CA GLY A 224 -1.15 1.47 -14.20
C GLY A 224 -0.30 2.47 -13.43
N MET A 225 -0.72 2.86 -12.22
CA MET A 225 0.03 3.86 -11.44
C MET A 225 1.43 3.40 -11.02
N MET A 226 1.64 2.08 -10.87
CA MET A 226 2.95 1.51 -10.58
C MET A 226 3.93 1.60 -11.77
N GLU A 227 3.40 1.79 -12.99
CA GLU A 227 4.16 2.02 -14.23
C GLU A 227 4.35 3.52 -14.51
N ALA A 228 3.32 4.33 -14.27
CA ALA A 228 3.29 5.76 -14.61
C ALA A 228 4.47 6.55 -14.01
N VAL A 229 4.75 6.35 -12.72
CA VAL A 229 5.80 7.10 -12.02
C VAL A 229 7.20 6.72 -12.52
N PRO A 230 7.60 5.42 -12.57
CA PRO A 230 8.88 5.03 -13.14
C PRO A 230 9.02 5.43 -14.61
N LEU A 231 7.94 5.40 -15.40
CA LEU A 231 7.95 5.88 -16.77
C LEU A 231 8.35 7.35 -16.85
N GLY A 232 7.67 8.24 -16.11
CA GLY A 232 8.00 9.67 -16.10
C GLY A 232 9.44 9.92 -15.65
N TYR A 233 9.87 9.21 -14.62
CA TYR A 233 11.23 9.30 -14.10
C TYR A 233 12.29 8.85 -15.11
N VAL A 234 12.15 7.65 -15.69
CA VAL A 234 13.12 7.08 -16.62
C VAL A 234 13.16 7.84 -17.93
N ASP A 235 12.00 8.19 -18.50
CA ASP A 235 11.92 8.93 -19.76
C ASP A 235 12.57 10.31 -19.63
N ALA A 236 12.26 11.05 -18.55
CA ALA A 236 12.89 12.33 -18.26
C ALA A 236 14.40 12.18 -18.05
N ARG A 237 14.85 11.16 -17.29
CA ARG A 237 16.28 10.89 -17.05
C ARG A 237 17.03 10.58 -18.34
N THR A 238 16.48 9.71 -19.20
CA THR A 238 17.08 9.33 -20.48
C THR A 238 17.17 10.52 -21.45
N LYS A 239 16.14 11.38 -21.49
CA LYS A 239 16.14 12.59 -22.32
C LYS A 239 17.11 13.65 -21.78
N ALA A 240 17.10 13.88 -20.46
CA ALA A 240 17.94 14.87 -19.79
C ALA A 240 19.42 14.49 -19.79
N ALA A 241 19.77 13.20 -19.81
CA ALA A 241 21.16 12.73 -19.90
C ALA A 241 21.90 13.29 -21.14
N LYS A 242 21.18 13.68 -22.20
CA LYS A 242 21.77 14.27 -23.41
C LYS A 242 22.05 15.77 -23.29
N LEU A 243 21.41 16.45 -22.34
CA LEU A 243 21.47 17.91 -22.16
C LEU A 243 22.21 18.32 -20.89
N VAL A 244 22.15 17.49 -19.85
CA VAL A 244 22.74 17.71 -18.54
C VAL A 244 23.61 16.49 -18.20
N PRO A 245 24.93 16.54 -18.45
CA PRO A 245 25.83 15.42 -18.18
C PRO A 245 25.85 14.98 -16.70
N GLU A 246 25.49 15.88 -15.77
CA GLU A 246 25.34 15.58 -14.33
C GLU A 246 24.18 14.60 -14.07
N LEU A 247 23.09 14.69 -14.84
CA LEU A 247 21.95 13.76 -14.84
C LEU A 247 22.26 12.43 -15.56
N ALA A 248 23.27 12.42 -16.43
CA ALA A 248 23.69 11.25 -17.21
C ALA A 248 24.63 10.31 -16.42
N LYS A 249 25.40 10.84 -15.47
CA LYS A 249 26.38 10.10 -14.66
C LYS A 249 25.77 9.36 -13.47
N ALA A 250 24.45 9.36 -13.39
CA ALA A 250 23.65 8.79 -12.33
C ALA A 250 23.41 7.28 -12.48
N GLU A 251 24.47 6.49 -12.70
CA GLU A 251 24.39 5.02 -12.75
C GLU A 251 23.82 4.41 -11.45
N THR A 252 23.73 5.21 -10.39
CA THR A 252 23.18 4.84 -9.07
C THR A 252 21.70 5.22 -8.87
N LEU A 253 21.06 5.97 -9.79
CA LEU A 253 19.71 6.49 -9.61
C LEU A 253 18.65 5.63 -10.29
N THR A 254 18.59 4.35 -9.94
CA THR A 254 17.70 3.37 -10.56
C THR A 254 16.30 3.34 -9.94
N THR A 255 15.29 3.05 -10.76
CA THR A 255 13.93 2.76 -10.27
C THR A 255 13.87 1.38 -9.61
N GLN A 256 13.08 1.26 -8.54
CA GLN A 256 12.94 0.00 -7.80
C GLN A 256 11.50 -0.50 -7.80
N GLY A 257 11.32 -1.80 -8.01
CA GLY A 257 10.03 -2.46 -8.05
C GLY A 257 9.98 -3.69 -7.14
N SER A 258 8.96 -3.76 -6.28
CA SER A 258 8.66 -4.91 -5.43
C SER A 258 7.38 -5.60 -5.92
N ARG A 259 7.54 -6.62 -6.77
CA ARG A 259 6.43 -7.39 -7.34
C ARG A 259 5.92 -8.44 -6.36
N ILE A 260 4.62 -8.70 -6.39
CA ILE A 260 4.00 -9.84 -5.72
C ILE A 260 3.65 -10.92 -6.75
N GLN A 261 3.98 -12.17 -6.46
CA GLN A 261 3.50 -13.30 -7.26
C GLN A 261 1.98 -13.45 -7.04
N LEU A 262 1.17 -13.44 -8.09
CA LEU A 262 -0.29 -13.61 -7.99
C LEU A 262 -0.72 -14.89 -8.71
N PRO A 263 -1.89 -15.46 -8.39
CA PRO A 263 -2.42 -16.65 -9.08
C PRO A 263 -2.81 -16.38 -10.55
N PHE A 264 -2.72 -15.14 -11.00
CA PHE A 264 -2.92 -14.69 -12.37
C PHE A 264 -1.70 -13.92 -12.84
N GLU A 265 -1.46 -13.90 -14.15
CA GLU A 265 -0.33 -13.23 -14.75
C GLU A 265 -0.47 -11.70 -14.67
N GLN A 266 0.57 -11.03 -14.21
CA GLN A 266 0.66 -9.57 -14.16
C GLN A 266 1.94 -9.15 -14.85
N GLU A 267 1.87 -8.28 -15.86
CA GLU A 267 3.08 -7.76 -16.49
C GLU A 267 3.87 -6.87 -15.53
N THR A 268 5.20 -7.00 -15.57
CA THR A 268 6.09 -6.09 -14.86
C THR A 268 6.32 -4.86 -15.72
N SER A 269 6.27 -3.68 -15.11
CA SER A 269 6.58 -2.42 -15.81
C SER A 269 8.00 -2.48 -16.41
N PRO A 270 8.17 -2.12 -17.70
CA PRO A 270 9.48 -2.12 -18.35
C PRO A 270 10.40 -0.99 -17.87
N TYR A 271 9.88 -0.08 -17.04
CA TYR A 271 10.60 1.06 -16.46
C TYR A 271 11.13 0.77 -15.05
N ILE A 272 11.08 -0.48 -14.60
CA ILE A 272 11.68 -0.96 -13.36
C ILE A 272 13.07 -1.52 -13.65
N GLU A 273 14.10 -0.94 -13.02
CA GLU A 273 15.49 -1.31 -13.24
C GLU A 273 16.03 -2.28 -12.19
N GLN A 274 15.59 -2.12 -10.93
CA GLN A 274 15.82 -3.07 -9.86
C GLN A 274 14.51 -3.75 -9.48
N LEU A 275 14.39 -5.05 -9.76
CA LEU A 275 13.20 -5.83 -9.48
C LEU A 275 13.47 -6.86 -8.38
N ARG A 276 12.55 -6.94 -7.42
CA ARG A 276 12.43 -8.08 -6.52
C ARG A 276 11.01 -8.61 -6.57
N GLU A 277 10.89 -9.92 -6.68
CA GLU A 277 9.60 -10.62 -6.61
C GLU A 277 9.47 -11.31 -5.26
N PHE A 278 8.29 -11.21 -4.68
CA PHE A 278 7.93 -11.79 -3.39
C PHE A 278 6.73 -12.73 -3.53
N VAL A 279 6.70 -13.75 -2.69
CA VAL A 279 5.56 -14.67 -2.56
C VAL A 279 4.58 -14.13 -1.52
N HIS A 280 5.07 -13.58 -0.41
CA HIS A 280 4.24 -13.09 0.69
C HIS A 280 4.14 -11.56 0.71
N PHE A 281 2.98 -11.03 1.11
CA PHE A 281 2.76 -9.58 1.16
C PHE A 281 3.60 -8.90 2.24
N LEU A 282 3.83 -9.56 3.38
CA LEU A 282 4.62 -8.98 4.46
C LEU A 282 6.02 -8.53 4.00
N PRO A 283 6.89 -9.41 3.48
CA PRO A 283 8.22 -9.00 3.01
C PRO A 283 8.14 -8.01 1.84
N ARG A 284 7.15 -8.14 0.95
CA ARG A 284 6.93 -7.12 -0.10
C ARG A 284 6.69 -5.74 0.48
N ARG A 285 5.84 -5.62 1.50
CA ARG A 285 5.56 -4.33 2.15
C ARG A 285 6.80 -3.78 2.81
N LEU A 286 7.56 -4.60 3.54
CA LEU A 286 8.84 -4.20 4.12
C LEU A 286 9.80 -3.67 3.04
N ALA A 287 9.89 -4.34 1.90
CA ALA A 287 10.69 -3.88 0.77
C ALA A 287 10.20 -2.54 0.18
N LEU A 288 8.91 -2.24 0.30
CA LEU A 288 8.30 -0.98 -0.15
C LEU A 288 8.46 0.14 0.87
N THR A 289 8.40 -0.15 2.16
CA THR A 289 8.36 0.85 3.21
C THR A 289 9.73 1.11 3.84
N GLU A 290 10.59 0.10 4.02
CA GLU A 290 11.90 0.29 4.64
C GLU A 290 12.78 1.28 3.84
N GLN A 291 13.44 2.22 4.54
CA GLN A 291 14.22 3.33 3.92
C GLN A 291 13.42 4.29 3.02
N ALA A 292 12.08 4.23 3.03
CA ALA A 292 11.28 5.22 2.35
C ALA A 292 11.27 6.56 3.13
N ALA A 293 11.52 7.66 2.44
CA ALA A 293 11.40 9.03 2.98
C ALA A 293 9.95 9.48 3.13
N GLY A 294 9.04 8.89 2.35
CA GLY A 294 7.62 9.22 2.37
C GLY A 294 6.87 8.51 1.26
N PHE A 295 5.55 8.69 1.26
CA PHE A 295 4.63 7.87 0.48
C PHE A 295 3.64 8.70 -0.31
N VAL A 296 3.44 8.33 -1.58
CA VAL A 296 2.38 8.90 -2.42
C VAL A 296 1.40 7.80 -2.79
N VAL A 297 0.12 8.04 -2.55
CA VAL A 297 -0.97 7.09 -2.72
C VAL A 297 -1.93 7.66 -3.77
N PHE A 298 -1.86 7.12 -4.98
CA PHE A 298 -2.79 7.42 -6.07
C PHE A 298 -4.06 6.59 -5.99
N PRO A 299 -5.14 6.97 -6.68
CA PRO A 299 -6.38 6.19 -6.73
C PRO A 299 -6.13 4.70 -6.99
N GLY A 300 -6.73 3.85 -6.16
CA GLY A 300 -6.44 2.42 -6.14
C GLY A 300 -7.51 1.61 -5.41
N GLY A 301 -7.30 0.29 -5.35
CA GLY A 301 -8.24 -0.66 -4.74
C GLY A 301 -7.72 -1.18 -3.39
N PHE A 302 -8.13 -2.39 -2.99
CA PHE A 302 -7.75 -2.95 -1.67
C PHE A 302 -6.23 -3.16 -1.50
N GLY A 303 -5.48 -3.45 -2.56
CA GLY A 303 -4.01 -3.47 -2.49
C GLY A 303 -3.42 -2.11 -2.08
N THR A 304 -3.97 -1.03 -2.64
CA THR A 304 -3.57 0.35 -2.31
C THR A 304 -4.05 0.75 -0.91
N LEU A 305 -5.23 0.31 -0.47
CA LEU A 305 -5.68 0.53 0.91
C LEU A 305 -4.82 -0.21 1.94
N ASN A 306 -4.44 -1.45 1.65
CA ASN A 306 -3.50 -2.22 2.46
C ASN A 306 -2.16 -1.47 2.62
N GLU A 307 -1.62 -0.94 1.51
CA GLU A 307 -0.39 -0.15 1.53
C GLU A 307 -0.57 1.20 2.27
N LEU A 308 -1.70 1.90 2.06
CA LEU A 308 -2.03 3.18 2.73
C LEU A 308 -2.05 3.05 4.26
N PHE A 309 -2.79 2.07 4.79
CA PHE A 309 -2.96 1.98 6.24
C PHE A 309 -1.71 1.47 6.96
N GLU A 310 -0.86 0.67 6.29
CA GLU A 310 0.48 0.33 6.79
C GLU A 310 1.30 1.61 7.00
N VAL A 311 1.43 2.46 5.97
CA VAL A 311 2.31 3.64 6.05
C VAL A 311 1.74 4.75 6.92
N TRP A 312 0.41 4.87 6.98
CA TRP A 312 -0.25 5.78 7.91
C TRP A 312 -0.02 5.33 9.35
N ARG A 313 -0.08 4.03 9.63
CA ARG A 313 0.21 3.47 10.96
C ARG A 313 1.66 3.69 11.39
N GLU A 314 2.61 3.55 10.47
CA GLU A 314 4.03 3.84 10.73
C GLU A 314 4.26 5.33 11.06
N GLY A 315 3.31 6.20 10.74
CA GLY A 315 3.34 7.61 11.08
C GLY A 315 4.33 8.42 10.26
N ARG A 316 4.65 7.94 9.05
CA ARG A 316 5.53 8.62 8.09
C ARG A 316 4.71 9.48 7.12
N GLY A 317 5.34 10.51 6.57
CA GLY A 317 4.75 11.43 5.60
C GLY A 317 4.00 10.70 4.48
N THR A 318 2.69 10.90 4.42
CA THR A 318 1.81 10.20 3.48
C THR A 318 0.91 11.19 2.74
N VAL A 319 0.96 11.14 1.41
CA VAL A 319 0.19 12.00 0.51
C VAL A 319 -0.79 11.16 -0.28
N LEU A 320 -2.07 11.46 -0.18
CA LEU A 320 -3.14 10.90 -0.99
C LEU A 320 -3.41 11.87 -2.14
N ASP A 321 -2.87 11.58 -3.31
CA ASP A 321 -3.01 12.44 -4.48
C ASP A 321 -4.34 12.14 -5.21
N GLY A 322 -5.16 13.18 -5.38
CA GLY A 322 -6.44 13.11 -6.06
C GLY A 322 -7.62 13.30 -5.12
N ALA A 323 -7.93 14.55 -4.76
CA ALA A 323 -8.97 14.87 -3.78
C ALA A 323 -10.36 14.37 -4.24
N SER A 324 -10.64 14.46 -5.54
CA SER A 324 -11.88 13.93 -6.12
C SER A 324 -12.12 12.45 -5.84
N PHE A 325 -11.07 11.66 -5.66
CA PHE A 325 -11.15 10.24 -5.31
C PHE A 325 -11.12 10.02 -3.79
N TRP A 326 -10.20 10.70 -3.10
CA TRP A 326 -9.88 10.39 -1.69
C TRP A 326 -10.74 11.11 -0.66
N SER A 327 -11.18 12.35 -0.92
CA SER A 327 -11.81 13.18 0.12
C SER A 327 -13.02 12.51 0.75
N GLY A 328 -13.94 11.95 -0.04
CA GLY A 328 -15.14 11.29 0.50
C GLY A 328 -14.83 10.10 1.42
N PHE A 329 -13.78 9.33 1.10
CA PHE A 329 -13.35 8.20 1.93
C PHE A 329 -12.63 8.67 3.20
N VAL A 330 -11.70 9.62 3.07
CA VAL A 330 -10.94 10.17 4.21
C VAL A 330 -11.87 10.90 5.18
N ASP A 331 -12.85 11.66 4.68
CA ASP A 331 -13.83 12.36 5.51
C ASP A 331 -14.72 11.37 6.28
N ALA A 332 -15.15 10.28 5.64
CA ALA A 332 -15.91 9.23 6.30
C ALA A 332 -15.10 8.58 7.44
N LEU A 333 -13.82 8.27 7.21
CA LEU A 333 -12.93 7.74 8.25
C LEU A 333 -12.74 8.72 9.40
N LYS A 334 -12.31 9.96 9.09
CA LYS A 334 -12.04 10.98 10.10
C LYS A 334 -13.28 11.32 10.91
N SER A 335 -14.45 11.36 10.28
CA SER A 335 -15.73 11.54 10.97
C SER A 335 -15.96 10.46 12.02
N GLN A 336 -15.79 9.18 11.64
CA GLN A 336 -15.99 8.05 12.56
C GLN A 336 -14.94 8.00 13.67
N TRP A 337 -13.67 8.25 13.34
CA TRP A 337 -12.59 8.28 14.33
C TRP A 337 -12.75 9.40 15.33
N THR A 338 -13.10 10.61 14.89
CA THR A 338 -13.31 11.76 15.77
C THR A 338 -14.56 11.54 16.63
N LYS A 339 -15.68 11.09 16.04
CA LYS A 339 -16.92 10.81 16.77
C LYS A 339 -16.72 9.80 17.91
N ARG A 340 -15.85 8.80 17.71
CA ARG A 340 -15.59 7.74 18.70
C ARG A 340 -14.27 7.91 19.47
N GLY A 341 -13.55 9.02 19.28
CA GLY A 341 -12.27 9.28 19.95
C GLY A 341 -11.17 8.24 19.68
N MET A 342 -11.17 7.62 18.50
CA MET A 342 -10.29 6.48 18.18
C MET A 342 -8.91 6.89 17.66
N VAL A 343 -8.81 8.02 16.96
CA VAL A 343 -7.57 8.51 16.36
C VAL A 343 -7.48 10.01 16.63
N SER A 344 -6.36 10.46 17.20
CA SER A 344 -6.14 11.87 17.51
C SER A 344 -6.00 12.71 16.24
N GLU A 345 -6.28 14.01 16.32
CA GLU A 345 -6.11 14.94 15.19
C GLU A 345 -4.66 14.92 14.64
N THR A 346 -3.66 14.79 15.53
CA THR A 346 -2.26 14.68 15.15
C THR A 346 -1.98 13.43 14.31
N GLU A 347 -2.51 12.26 14.70
CA GLU A 347 -2.36 11.03 13.91
C GLU A 347 -3.13 11.12 12.59
N GLN A 348 -4.31 11.74 12.59
CA GLN A 348 -5.10 11.99 11.38
C GLN A 348 -4.41 12.95 10.39
N ALA A 349 -3.55 13.84 10.87
CA ALA A 349 -2.84 14.84 10.07
C ALA A 349 -1.58 14.28 9.37
N LYS A 350 -1.11 13.08 9.75
CA LYS A 350 0.06 12.43 9.12
C LYS A 350 -0.19 11.95 7.69
N ALA A 351 -1.46 11.84 7.30
CA ALA A 351 -1.85 11.60 5.92
C ALA A 351 -2.74 12.74 5.41
N ILE A 352 -2.32 13.37 4.31
CA ILE A 352 -3.00 14.52 3.73
C ILE A 352 -3.54 14.19 2.33
N VAL A 353 -4.66 14.82 1.98
CA VAL A 353 -5.24 14.73 0.63
C VAL A 353 -4.83 15.98 -0.14
N VAL A 354 -4.28 15.80 -1.34
CA VAL A 354 -3.81 16.91 -2.19
C VAL A 354 -4.23 16.73 -3.64
N ASP A 355 -4.34 17.84 -4.37
CA ASP A 355 -4.41 17.84 -5.84
C ASP A 355 -3.14 18.41 -6.50
N SER A 356 -2.27 19.04 -5.72
CA SER A 356 -1.02 19.64 -6.21
C SER A 356 0.18 18.76 -5.89
N ILE A 357 1.03 18.52 -6.90
CA ILE A 357 2.33 17.85 -6.72
C ILE A 357 3.22 18.69 -5.80
N ALA A 358 3.14 20.02 -5.88
CA ALA A 358 3.92 20.93 -5.05
C ALA A 358 3.58 20.78 -3.57
N ASP A 359 2.28 20.77 -3.24
CA ASP A 359 1.81 20.63 -1.85
C ASP A 359 2.16 19.25 -1.30
N GLY A 360 2.00 18.21 -2.12
CA GLY A 360 2.40 16.85 -1.78
C GLY A 360 3.89 16.74 -1.48
N LEU A 361 4.75 17.22 -2.39
CA LEU A 361 6.20 17.19 -2.16
C LEU A 361 6.64 18.02 -0.97
N ALA A 362 6.04 19.19 -0.74
CA ALA A 362 6.32 20.02 0.42
C ALA A 362 6.05 19.26 1.73
N HIS A 363 4.90 18.59 1.82
CA HIS A 363 4.56 17.75 2.98
C HIS A 363 5.53 16.58 3.16
N LEU A 364 5.86 15.86 2.08
CA LEU A 364 6.79 14.72 2.15
C LEU A 364 8.17 15.15 2.61
N VAL A 365 8.65 16.30 2.15
CA VAL A 365 9.90 16.91 2.58
C VAL A 365 9.87 17.26 4.06
N GLU A 366 8.82 17.96 4.50
CA GLU A 366 8.69 18.44 5.88
C GLU A 366 8.63 17.29 6.89
N THR A 367 7.99 16.19 6.48
CA THR A 367 7.76 15.01 7.33
C THR A 367 8.78 13.90 7.12
N ALA A 368 9.77 14.11 6.24
CA ALA A 368 10.77 13.09 5.96
C ALA A 368 11.64 12.80 7.19
N PRO A 369 12.02 11.54 7.43
CA PRO A 369 12.89 11.19 8.55
C PRO A 369 14.29 11.80 8.40
N THR A 370 14.87 12.29 9.49
CA THR A 370 16.17 12.99 9.54
C THR A 370 17.39 12.06 9.46
N GLY A 371 17.22 10.81 9.03
CA GLY A 371 18.33 9.85 8.93
C GLY A 371 17.97 8.57 8.18
N THR A 372 18.98 7.98 7.55
CA THR A 372 18.92 6.67 6.87
C THR A 372 19.59 5.62 7.74
N GLN A 373 19.00 4.43 7.87
CA GLN A 373 19.66 3.35 8.61
C GLN A 373 20.80 2.75 7.78
N THR A 374 21.89 2.38 8.44
CA THR A 374 23.00 1.66 7.82
C THR A 374 22.60 0.23 7.43
N PRO A 375 23.32 -0.42 6.49
CA PRO A 375 23.09 -1.84 6.18
C PRO A 375 23.14 -2.76 7.42
N ALA A 376 24.04 -2.48 8.37
CA ALA A 376 24.14 -3.24 9.62
C ALA A 376 22.90 -3.06 10.52
N GLN A 377 22.37 -1.84 10.62
CA GLN A 377 21.13 -1.58 11.37
C GLN A 377 19.91 -2.23 10.72
N LEU A 378 19.81 -2.19 9.39
CA LEU A 378 18.76 -2.90 8.65
C LEU A 378 18.84 -4.42 8.87
N ALA A 379 20.04 -5.00 8.78
CA ALA A 379 20.25 -6.42 9.02
C ALA A 379 19.89 -6.82 10.47
N ALA A 380 20.25 -6.00 11.46
CA ALA A 380 19.89 -6.24 12.85
C ALA A 380 18.36 -6.20 13.06
N ARG A 381 17.66 -5.25 12.44
CA ARG A 381 16.19 -5.18 12.48
C ARG A 381 15.53 -6.36 11.80
N ALA A 382 16.03 -6.76 10.62
CA ALA A 382 15.58 -7.95 9.92
C ALA A 382 15.70 -9.19 10.83
N HIS A 383 16.86 -9.38 11.47
CA HIS A 383 17.11 -10.50 12.38
C HIS A 383 16.15 -10.53 13.57
N VAL A 384 15.86 -9.38 14.18
CA VAL A 384 14.88 -9.26 15.27
C VAL A 384 13.49 -9.66 14.76
N MET A 385 13.05 -9.11 13.64
CA MET A 385 11.75 -9.42 13.06
C MET A 385 11.59 -10.89 12.67
N VAL A 386 12.64 -11.49 12.10
CA VAL A 386 12.68 -12.92 11.78
C VAL A 386 12.48 -13.76 13.04
N LYS A 387 13.15 -13.41 14.14
CA LYS A 387 12.97 -14.11 15.42
C LYS A 387 11.55 -13.98 15.98
N GLU A 388 10.94 -12.80 15.87
CA GLU A 388 9.55 -12.60 16.31
C GLU A 388 8.57 -13.45 15.50
N ILE A 389 8.72 -13.47 14.18
CA ILE A 389 7.88 -14.30 13.29
C ILE A 389 8.07 -15.78 13.62
N GLN A 390 9.33 -16.23 13.79
CA GLN A 390 9.64 -17.61 14.15
C GLN A 390 9.01 -18.01 15.48
N SER A 391 9.19 -17.19 16.52
CA SER A 391 8.66 -17.45 17.85
C SER A 391 7.13 -17.46 17.88
N GLY A 392 6.50 -16.51 17.19
CA GLY A 392 5.05 -16.44 17.09
C GLY A 392 4.45 -17.63 16.34
N LEU A 393 5.02 -17.99 15.19
CA LEU A 393 4.53 -19.14 14.40
C LEU A 393 4.77 -20.46 15.12
N GLU A 394 5.82 -20.57 15.92
CA GLU A 394 6.02 -21.71 16.83
C GLU A 394 4.95 -21.76 17.92
N ALA A 395 4.60 -20.63 18.54
CA ALA A 395 3.51 -20.57 19.50
C ALA A 395 2.14 -20.90 18.88
N LEU A 396 1.97 -20.68 17.56
CA LEU A 396 0.76 -21.00 16.81
C LEU A 396 0.69 -22.46 16.33
N ARG A 397 1.83 -23.17 16.27
CA ARG A 397 2.01 -24.45 15.57
C ARG A 397 0.96 -25.50 15.92
N ASP A 398 0.78 -25.75 17.21
CA ASP A 398 -0.08 -26.83 17.72
C ASP A 398 -1.48 -26.34 18.13
N LEU A 399 -1.81 -25.08 17.82
CA LEU A 399 -3.08 -24.49 18.20
C LEU A 399 -4.17 -24.79 17.17
N PRO A 400 -5.41 -25.02 17.62
CA PRO A 400 -6.53 -25.13 16.69
C PRO A 400 -6.82 -23.78 15.99
N PRO A 401 -7.38 -23.81 14.76
CA PRO A 401 -7.81 -22.60 14.10
C PRO A 401 -8.82 -21.82 14.95
N ALA A 402 -8.66 -20.51 15.05
CA ALA A 402 -9.48 -19.66 15.91
C ALA A 402 -10.19 -18.55 15.13
N VAL A 403 -11.22 -17.94 15.71
CA VAL A 403 -11.79 -16.69 15.21
C VAL A 403 -10.96 -15.53 15.73
N SER A 404 -10.32 -14.79 14.84
CA SER A 404 -9.54 -13.61 15.18
C SER A 404 -10.44 -12.40 15.34
N VAL A 405 -10.39 -11.77 16.51
CA VAL A 405 -11.15 -10.58 16.83
C VAL A 405 -10.23 -9.37 16.82
N LEU A 406 -10.60 -8.38 16.00
CA LEU A 406 -9.87 -7.14 15.77
C LEU A 406 -10.71 -5.97 16.30
N GLY A 407 -10.07 -4.89 16.74
CA GLY A 407 -10.80 -3.71 17.22
C GLY A 407 -9.88 -2.68 17.86
N GLY A 408 -10.42 -1.48 18.07
CA GLY A 408 -9.70 -0.39 18.72
C GLY A 408 -9.52 -0.62 20.22
N ARG A 409 -8.38 -0.17 20.76
CA ARG A 409 -8.10 -0.20 22.21
C ARG A 409 -8.98 0.76 23.00
N GLN A 410 -9.57 1.73 22.32
CA GLN A 410 -10.45 2.76 22.89
C GLN A 410 -11.85 2.24 23.18
N LEU A 411 -12.21 1.05 22.69
CA LEU A 411 -13.50 0.42 22.98
C LEU A 411 -13.66 0.22 24.50
N GLN A 412 -14.84 0.56 24.99
CA GLN A 412 -15.21 0.50 26.40
C GLN A 412 -16.21 -0.63 26.64
N GLU A 413 -16.27 -1.15 27.87
CA GLU A 413 -17.23 -2.20 28.24
C GLU A 413 -18.69 -1.80 28.00
N SER A 414 -18.99 -0.50 28.04
CA SER A 414 -20.32 0.04 27.77
C SER A 414 -20.72 0.06 26.29
N ASP A 415 -19.79 -0.15 25.37
CA ASP A 415 -20.06 -0.11 23.93
C ASP A 415 -20.91 -1.31 23.50
N ALA A 416 -21.89 -1.06 22.63
CA ALA A 416 -22.81 -2.10 22.17
C ALA A 416 -22.07 -3.23 21.44
N GLU A 417 -21.02 -2.90 20.69
CA GLU A 417 -20.19 -3.86 19.96
C GLU A 417 -19.46 -4.84 20.90
N ILE A 418 -19.11 -4.41 22.12
CA ILE A 418 -18.49 -5.27 23.14
C ILE A 418 -19.49 -6.31 23.67
N ALA A 419 -20.75 -5.92 23.87
CA ALA A 419 -21.80 -6.87 24.23
C ALA A 419 -22.08 -7.89 23.10
N ILE A 420 -22.06 -7.43 21.85
CA ILE A 420 -22.24 -8.28 20.66
C ILE A 420 -21.11 -9.30 20.57
N VAL A 421 -19.84 -8.88 20.66
CA VAL A 421 -18.72 -9.81 20.54
C VAL A 421 -18.67 -10.84 21.67
N LYS A 422 -19.06 -10.45 22.90
CA LYS A 422 -19.22 -11.37 24.03
C LYS A 422 -20.24 -12.47 23.76
N ASP A 423 -21.43 -12.12 23.27
CA ASP A 423 -22.46 -13.12 22.94
C ASP A 423 -22.04 -13.99 21.74
N ALA A 424 -21.45 -13.39 20.70
CA ALA A 424 -20.91 -14.12 19.56
C ALA A 424 -19.83 -15.14 20.01
N ALA A 425 -18.88 -14.73 20.86
CA ALA A 425 -17.84 -15.59 21.42
C ALA A 425 -18.45 -16.77 22.21
N SER A 426 -19.50 -16.53 23.01
CA SER A 426 -20.21 -17.58 23.73
C SER A 426 -20.83 -18.62 22.78
N ARG A 427 -21.48 -18.16 21.70
CA ARG A 427 -22.13 -19.03 20.69
C ARG A 427 -21.12 -19.85 19.88
N LEU A 428 -20.02 -19.22 19.47
CA LEU A 428 -18.93 -19.86 18.74
C LEU A 428 -18.25 -20.92 19.61
N THR A 429 -17.99 -20.59 20.88
CA THR A 429 -17.39 -21.51 21.86
C THR A 429 -18.24 -22.76 22.08
N ARG A 430 -19.57 -22.62 22.21
CA ARG A 430 -20.49 -23.79 22.30
C ARG A 430 -20.42 -24.71 21.08
N SER A 431 -19.94 -24.18 19.96
CA SER A 431 -19.79 -24.91 18.70
C SER A 431 -18.36 -25.42 18.50
N GLY A 432 -17.51 -25.40 19.53
CA GLY A 432 -16.15 -25.91 19.44
C GLY A 432 -15.17 -25.00 18.69
N ILE A 433 -15.47 -23.70 18.56
CA ILE A 433 -14.62 -22.74 17.85
C ILE A 433 -13.85 -21.88 18.88
N PRO A 434 -12.52 -21.95 18.92
CA PRO A 434 -11.66 -21.10 19.76
C PRO A 434 -11.69 -19.62 19.33
N MET A 435 -11.28 -18.74 20.23
CA MET A 435 -11.19 -17.29 19.99
C MET A 435 -9.73 -16.82 20.06
N ARG A 436 -9.36 -15.87 19.19
CA ARG A 436 -8.07 -15.18 19.19
C ARG A 436 -8.25 -13.68 19.31
N ILE A 437 -7.39 -13.04 20.11
CA ILE A 437 -7.43 -11.60 20.40
C ILE A 437 -6.04 -11.00 20.18
N GLY A 438 -5.99 -9.81 19.54
CA GLY A 438 -4.77 -9.06 19.21
C GLY A 438 -4.31 -8.04 20.26
N GLY A 439 -5.13 -7.76 21.28
CA GLY A 439 -4.83 -6.71 22.25
C GLY A 439 -5.61 -6.81 23.56
N PRO A 440 -5.11 -6.16 24.62
CA PRO A 440 -5.79 -6.14 25.92
C PRO A 440 -7.02 -5.22 25.92
N GLY A 441 -7.71 -5.13 27.05
CA GLY A 441 -8.82 -4.19 27.27
C GLY A 441 -10.21 -4.84 27.14
N ALA A 442 -11.24 -4.01 26.98
CA ALA A 442 -12.66 -4.43 27.06
C ALA A 442 -13.01 -5.61 26.13
N MET A 443 -12.40 -5.65 24.95
CA MET A 443 -12.60 -6.75 23.98
C MET A 443 -12.07 -8.09 24.50
N LEU A 444 -10.89 -8.11 25.14
CA LEU A 444 -10.34 -9.33 25.75
C LEU A 444 -11.23 -9.79 26.91
N GLU A 445 -11.67 -8.87 27.78
CA GLU A 445 -12.57 -9.20 28.90
C GLU A 445 -13.88 -9.81 28.40
N ALA A 446 -14.50 -9.18 27.40
CA ALA A 446 -15.75 -9.61 26.81
C ALA A 446 -15.66 -10.99 26.16
N VAL A 447 -14.58 -11.25 25.41
CA VAL A 447 -14.34 -12.56 24.80
C VAL A 447 -14.05 -13.60 25.87
N ALA A 448 -13.21 -13.30 26.87
CA ALA A 448 -12.92 -14.21 27.96
C ALA A 448 -14.18 -14.58 28.73
N GLU A 449 -15.00 -13.61 29.11
CA GLU A 449 -16.26 -13.89 29.80
C GLU A 449 -17.22 -14.72 28.93
N GLY A 450 -17.37 -14.38 27.64
CA GLY A 450 -18.21 -15.10 26.70
C GLY A 450 -17.79 -16.57 26.54
N VAL A 451 -16.49 -16.80 26.39
CA VAL A 451 -15.88 -18.14 26.27
C VAL A 451 -16.04 -18.92 27.57
N ARG A 452 -15.64 -18.36 28.72
CA ARG A 452 -15.67 -19.07 30.01
C ARG A 452 -17.08 -19.44 30.44
N LYS A 453 -18.07 -18.58 30.14
CA LYS A 453 -19.49 -18.88 30.35
C LYS A 453 -20.00 -20.05 29.49
N ALA A 454 -19.44 -20.24 28.30
CA ALA A 454 -19.86 -21.31 27.38
C ALA A 454 -19.10 -22.62 27.60
N ASN A 455 -17.78 -22.56 27.77
CA ASN A 455 -16.91 -23.71 27.99
C ASN A 455 -15.63 -23.26 28.69
N ALA A 456 -15.52 -23.56 29.98
CA ALA A 456 -14.36 -23.20 30.81
C ALA A 456 -13.01 -23.76 30.31
N LYS A 457 -13.02 -24.82 29.48
CA LYS A 457 -11.80 -25.46 28.94
C LYS A 457 -11.45 -25.03 27.52
N MET A 458 -12.26 -24.19 26.88
CA MET A 458 -11.95 -23.73 25.52
C MET A 458 -10.73 -22.80 25.56
N PRO A 459 -9.68 -23.05 24.75
CA PRO A 459 -8.51 -22.18 24.74
C PRO A 459 -8.84 -20.80 24.17
N ILE A 460 -8.34 -19.77 24.85
CA ILE A 460 -8.29 -18.39 24.39
C ILE A 460 -6.85 -18.07 24.02
N GLN A 461 -6.66 -17.63 22.77
CA GLN A 461 -5.35 -17.31 22.20
C GLN A 461 -5.17 -15.78 22.20
N ALA A 462 -4.24 -15.26 23.00
CA ALA A 462 -3.88 -13.85 23.02
C ALA A 462 -2.50 -13.67 22.36
N PHE A 463 -2.49 -13.09 21.16
CA PHE A 463 -1.27 -12.70 20.46
C PHE A 463 -1.20 -11.18 20.52
N LEU A 464 -0.37 -10.63 21.38
CA LEU A 464 -0.43 -9.22 21.78
C LEU A 464 0.71 -8.45 21.11
N LEU A 465 0.38 -7.28 20.58
CA LEU A 465 1.39 -6.30 20.20
C LEU A 465 1.81 -5.47 21.43
N GLU A 466 3.12 -5.37 21.65
CA GLU A 466 3.70 -4.51 22.68
C GLU A 466 3.21 -3.07 22.54
N SER A 467 2.98 -2.42 23.68
CA SER A 467 2.56 -1.03 23.72
C SER A 467 3.07 -0.37 24.99
N ASP A 468 3.59 0.84 24.85
CA ASP A 468 4.15 1.59 25.97
C ASP A 468 3.15 1.79 27.10
N GLY A 469 3.63 1.62 28.34
CA GLY A 469 2.84 1.86 29.54
C GLY A 469 1.75 0.83 29.83
N VAL A 470 1.76 -0.32 29.15
CA VAL A 470 0.76 -1.38 29.32
C VAL A 470 1.43 -2.65 29.83
N ASP A 471 1.03 -3.09 31.02
CA ASP A 471 1.43 -4.38 31.55
C ASP A 471 0.61 -5.50 30.86
N LEU A 472 1.16 -6.04 29.77
CA LEU A 472 0.49 -7.05 28.96
C LEU A 472 0.31 -8.38 29.70
N GLU A 473 1.27 -8.76 30.54
CA GLU A 473 1.18 -10.01 31.32
C GLU A 473 0.04 -9.92 32.33
N ALA A 474 -0.03 -8.83 33.10
CA ALA A 474 -1.14 -8.59 34.01
C ALA A 474 -2.48 -8.47 33.26
N SER A 475 -2.47 -7.88 32.06
CA SER A 475 -3.66 -7.68 31.25
C SER A 475 -4.31 -8.99 30.81
N VAL A 476 -3.54 -10.06 30.60
CA VAL A 476 -4.05 -11.37 30.14
C VAL A 476 -4.15 -12.44 31.21
N THR A 477 -3.54 -12.22 32.38
CA THR A 477 -3.53 -13.17 33.49
C THR A 477 -4.97 -13.55 33.89
N GLY A 478 -5.25 -14.86 33.89
CA GLY A 478 -6.58 -15.41 34.21
C GLY A 478 -7.63 -15.28 33.09
N LYS A 479 -7.29 -14.65 31.97
CA LYS A 479 -8.22 -14.37 30.84
C LYS A 479 -7.85 -15.13 29.58
N ALA A 480 -6.56 -15.29 29.29
CA ALA A 480 -6.07 -16.09 28.17
C ALA A 480 -5.38 -17.37 28.66
N ASP A 481 -5.51 -18.45 27.89
CA ASP A 481 -4.80 -19.71 28.17
C ASP A 481 -3.43 -19.75 27.49
N ILE A 482 -3.34 -19.09 26.33
CA ILE A 482 -2.11 -18.90 25.57
C ILE A 482 -1.93 -17.40 25.41
N ALA A 483 -0.79 -16.90 25.85
CA ALA A 483 -0.38 -15.52 25.66
C ALA A 483 0.99 -15.48 25.01
N HIS A 484 1.11 -14.74 23.91
CA HIS A 484 2.37 -14.51 23.23
C HIS A 484 2.48 -13.04 22.87
N VAL A 485 3.55 -12.39 23.30
CA VAL A 485 3.80 -10.98 23.06
C VAL A 485 4.81 -10.85 21.92
N VAL A 486 4.53 -9.97 20.97
CA VAL A 486 5.46 -9.54 19.93
C VAL A 486 5.61 -8.02 19.97
N HIS A 487 6.76 -7.51 19.57
CA HIS A 487 7.08 -6.08 19.60
C HIS A 487 6.77 -5.43 18.24
N GLY A 488 6.93 -6.17 17.14
CA GLY A 488 6.64 -5.70 15.79
C GLY A 488 5.21 -5.98 15.31
N ALA A 489 4.55 -4.95 14.76
CA ALA A 489 3.30 -5.11 14.03
C ALA A 489 3.36 -6.17 12.89
N PRO A 490 4.47 -6.29 12.12
CA PRO A 490 4.63 -7.35 11.11
C PRO A 490 4.34 -8.77 11.61
N ALA A 491 4.98 -9.17 12.71
CA ALA A 491 4.79 -10.49 13.30
C ALA A 491 3.36 -10.63 13.86
N HIS A 492 2.87 -9.59 14.55
CA HIS A 492 1.52 -9.57 15.09
C HIS A 492 0.46 -9.86 14.02
N LYS A 493 0.54 -9.16 12.88
CA LYS A 493 -0.39 -9.33 11.75
C LYS A 493 -0.41 -10.76 11.22
N VAL A 494 0.76 -11.38 11.02
CA VAL A 494 0.87 -12.80 10.62
C VAL A 494 0.10 -13.69 11.59
N LEU A 495 0.31 -13.52 12.90
CA LEU A 495 -0.35 -14.32 13.92
C LEU A 495 -1.86 -14.07 14.00
N MET A 496 -2.33 -12.91 13.55
CA MET A 496 -3.75 -12.59 13.53
C MET A 496 -4.50 -13.21 12.34
N TYR A 497 -3.86 -13.42 11.18
CA TYR A 497 -4.53 -14.06 10.03
C TYR A 497 -4.18 -15.53 9.78
N GLU A 498 -3.03 -15.98 10.24
CA GLU A 498 -2.63 -17.39 10.08
C GLU A 498 -3.43 -18.33 10.95
N ASN A 499 -3.73 -19.53 10.45
CA ASN A 499 -4.48 -20.53 11.20
C ASN A 499 -5.79 -19.97 11.82
N THR A 500 -6.62 -19.33 10.98
CA THR A 500 -7.89 -18.71 11.40
C THR A 500 -9.11 -19.39 10.79
N GLU A 501 -10.25 -19.30 11.48
CA GLU A 501 -11.56 -19.71 10.98
C GLU A 501 -12.28 -18.59 10.24
N ALA A 502 -12.21 -17.39 10.82
CA ALA A 502 -12.88 -16.18 10.40
C ALA A 502 -12.29 -14.98 11.15
N PHE A 503 -12.72 -13.79 10.73
CA PHE A 503 -12.35 -12.51 11.31
C PHE A 503 -13.60 -11.77 11.77
N VAL A 504 -13.54 -11.19 12.96
CA VAL A 504 -14.57 -10.31 13.49
C VAL A 504 -13.92 -8.98 13.84
N ALA A 505 -14.24 -7.92 13.11
CA ALA A 505 -13.66 -6.60 13.31
C ALA A 505 -14.68 -5.64 13.92
N LEU A 506 -14.36 -5.16 15.12
CA LEU A 506 -15.08 -4.12 15.82
C LEU A 506 -14.52 -2.74 15.40
N PRO A 507 -15.22 -1.64 15.73
CA PRO A 507 -14.75 -0.29 15.43
C PRO A 507 -13.34 -0.04 15.97
N GLY A 508 -12.50 0.62 15.18
CA GLY A 508 -11.10 0.84 15.54
C GLY A 508 -10.40 1.91 14.71
N GLY A 509 -9.19 2.25 15.15
CA GLY A 509 -8.33 3.27 14.54
C GLY A 509 -7.56 2.77 13.31
N ILE A 510 -6.46 3.45 13.00
CA ILE A 510 -5.59 3.16 11.85
C ILE A 510 -5.11 1.69 11.85
N GLY A 511 -4.70 1.15 13.00
CA GLY A 511 -4.23 -0.24 13.09
C GLY A 511 -5.30 -1.30 12.79
N THR A 512 -6.57 -1.03 13.12
CA THR A 512 -7.68 -1.92 12.77
C THR A 512 -7.98 -1.85 11.27
N MET A 513 -7.89 -0.66 10.66
CA MET A 513 -8.04 -0.51 9.21
C MET A 513 -6.92 -1.24 8.46
N ASP A 514 -5.68 -1.13 8.93
CA ASP A 514 -4.52 -1.86 8.41
C ASP A 514 -4.80 -3.37 8.35
N GLU A 515 -5.22 -3.98 9.47
CA GLU A 515 -5.53 -5.40 9.51
C GLU A 515 -6.73 -5.79 8.62
N VAL A 516 -7.82 -5.01 8.67
CA VAL A 516 -9.03 -5.29 7.87
C VAL A 516 -8.74 -5.25 6.36
N PHE A 517 -8.02 -4.24 5.88
CA PHE A 517 -7.71 -4.11 4.45
C PHE A 517 -6.57 -5.03 4.01
N GLU A 518 -5.63 -5.39 4.90
CA GLU A 518 -4.69 -6.48 4.62
C GLU A 518 -5.42 -7.80 4.42
N ILE A 519 -6.29 -8.19 5.35
CA ILE A 519 -7.05 -9.44 5.26
C ILE A 519 -7.91 -9.45 3.99
N ALA A 520 -8.61 -8.35 3.69
CA ALA A 520 -9.37 -8.20 2.46
C ALA A 520 -8.49 -8.34 1.20
N CYS A 521 -7.32 -7.70 1.18
CA CYS A 521 -6.37 -7.79 0.08
C CYS A 521 -5.82 -9.22 -0.10
N LEU A 522 -5.46 -9.90 0.99
CA LEU A 522 -4.95 -11.27 0.96
C LEU A 522 -6.02 -12.25 0.44
N MET A 523 -7.28 -12.09 0.84
CA MET A 523 -8.39 -12.90 0.33
C MET A 523 -8.68 -12.59 -1.14
N GLN A 524 -8.73 -11.31 -1.52
CA GLN A 524 -8.96 -10.86 -2.90
C GLN A 524 -7.90 -11.41 -3.87
N THR A 525 -6.65 -11.44 -3.43
CA THR A 525 -5.51 -11.91 -4.23
C THR A 525 -5.27 -13.41 -4.15
N GLY A 526 -6.07 -14.14 -3.36
CA GLY A 526 -5.94 -15.59 -3.20
C GLY A 526 -4.70 -16.03 -2.40
N LYS A 527 -4.12 -15.13 -1.61
CA LYS A 527 -2.96 -15.41 -0.75
C LYS A 527 -3.33 -16.11 0.54
N ILE A 528 -4.53 -15.85 1.03
CA ILE A 528 -5.16 -16.66 2.07
C ILE A 528 -6.52 -17.14 1.56
N PRO A 529 -7.05 -18.26 2.08
CA PRO A 529 -8.40 -18.71 1.76
C PRO A 529 -9.43 -17.63 2.10
N VAL A 530 -10.47 -17.48 1.28
CA VAL A 530 -11.59 -16.59 1.61
C VAL A 530 -12.28 -17.11 2.86
N ARG A 531 -12.30 -16.28 3.91
CA ARG A 531 -12.96 -16.54 5.19
C ARG A 531 -13.99 -15.44 5.45
N PRO A 532 -15.01 -15.68 6.31
CA PRO A 532 -15.88 -14.62 6.78
C PRO A 532 -15.06 -13.51 7.45
N LEU A 533 -15.18 -12.30 6.91
CA LEU A 533 -14.71 -11.06 7.55
C LEU A 533 -15.94 -10.26 7.94
N VAL A 534 -16.31 -10.37 9.21
CA VAL A 534 -17.55 -9.82 9.77
C VAL A 534 -17.22 -8.52 10.49
N LEU A 535 -17.83 -7.42 10.05
CA LEU A 535 -17.67 -6.10 10.63
C LEU A 535 -18.84 -5.83 11.59
N VAL A 536 -18.55 -5.67 12.87
CA VAL A 536 -19.55 -5.39 13.92
C VAL A 536 -19.58 -3.89 14.21
N GLY A 537 -20.77 -3.30 14.35
CA GLY A 537 -20.96 -1.86 14.53
C GLY A 537 -21.29 -1.19 13.20
N SER A 538 -22.49 -1.42 12.68
CA SER A 538 -22.92 -0.90 11.37
C SER A 538 -22.84 0.62 11.27
N GLU A 539 -23.13 1.34 12.35
CA GLU A 539 -23.03 2.79 12.42
C GLU A 539 -21.61 3.31 12.14
N PHE A 540 -20.59 2.53 12.50
CA PHE A 540 -19.19 2.84 12.24
C PHE A 540 -18.76 2.41 10.84
N TRP A 541 -19.05 1.16 10.46
CA TRP A 541 -18.50 0.58 9.24
C TRP A 541 -19.25 0.97 7.97
N GLN A 542 -20.58 1.14 8.01
CA GLN A 542 -21.38 1.39 6.81
C GLN A 542 -20.97 2.68 6.08
N PRO A 543 -20.77 3.83 6.76
CA PRO A 543 -20.34 5.05 6.06
C PRO A 543 -18.97 4.92 5.36
N ILE A 544 -18.06 4.11 5.93
CA ILE A 544 -16.74 3.85 5.37
C ILE A 544 -16.88 2.97 4.12
N LEU A 545 -17.67 1.89 4.19
CA LEU A 545 -17.91 1.00 3.06
C LEU A 545 -18.68 1.70 1.92
N ASP A 546 -19.65 2.55 2.24
CA ASP A 546 -20.39 3.35 1.27
C ASP A 546 -19.44 4.31 0.53
N ALA A 547 -18.50 4.93 1.26
CA ALA A 547 -17.50 5.80 0.66
C ALA A 547 -16.53 5.03 -0.26
N ILE A 548 -16.15 3.81 0.11
CA ILE A 548 -15.35 2.90 -0.75
C ILE A 548 -16.14 2.50 -1.99
N GLU A 549 -17.40 2.09 -1.84
CA GLU A 549 -18.24 1.73 -2.99
C GLU A 549 -18.40 2.91 -3.94
N LYS A 550 -18.59 4.12 -3.40
CA LYS A 550 -18.70 5.35 -4.18
C LYS A 550 -17.42 5.71 -4.94
N SER A 551 -16.25 5.64 -4.30
CA SER A 551 -14.99 6.08 -4.92
C SER A 551 -14.35 4.99 -5.78
N MET A 552 -14.37 3.74 -5.33
CA MET A 552 -13.57 2.63 -5.89
C MET A 552 -14.36 1.69 -6.82
N PHE A 553 -15.69 1.62 -6.68
CA PHE A 553 -16.53 0.69 -7.46
C PHE A 553 -17.47 1.40 -8.45
N SER A 554 -18.26 2.33 -7.94
CA SER A 554 -19.29 3.06 -8.71
C SER A 554 -18.84 4.42 -9.22
N GLY A 555 -17.67 4.88 -8.78
CA GLY A 555 -17.06 6.12 -9.21
C GLY A 555 -16.53 6.08 -10.65
N GLU A 556 -15.91 7.18 -11.08
CA GLU A 556 -15.30 7.29 -12.41
C GLU A 556 -14.24 6.20 -12.68
N ARG A 557 -13.61 5.69 -11.61
CA ARG A 557 -12.52 4.72 -11.67
C ARG A 557 -12.92 3.45 -10.92
N LYS A 558 -13.08 2.36 -11.67
CA LYS A 558 -13.36 1.04 -11.09
C LYS A 558 -12.08 0.36 -10.65
N THR A 559 -11.59 0.73 -9.47
CA THR A 559 -10.34 0.20 -8.89
C THR A 559 -10.53 -1.13 -8.16
N ILE A 560 -11.77 -1.49 -7.83
CA ILE A 560 -12.16 -2.81 -7.30
C ILE A 560 -13.16 -3.52 -8.23
N GLY A 561 -13.25 -4.84 -8.11
CA GLY A 561 -14.15 -5.73 -8.86
C GLY A 561 -15.50 -5.92 -8.17
N GLU A 562 -16.48 -6.44 -8.93
CA GLU A 562 -17.88 -6.58 -8.49
C GLU A 562 -18.09 -7.49 -7.26
N ASN A 563 -17.14 -8.38 -6.98
CA ASN A 563 -17.21 -9.30 -5.86
C ASN A 563 -16.37 -8.86 -4.66
N ASP A 564 -15.59 -7.80 -4.78
CA ASP A 564 -14.63 -7.42 -3.74
C ASP A 564 -15.36 -6.91 -2.49
N MET A 565 -16.46 -6.16 -2.66
CA MET A 565 -17.30 -5.72 -1.54
C MET A 565 -18.00 -6.86 -0.81
N LYS A 566 -18.15 -8.03 -1.44
CA LYS A 566 -18.75 -9.23 -0.81
C LYS A 566 -17.80 -9.91 0.19
N LEU A 567 -16.53 -9.49 0.25
CA LEU A 567 -15.60 -9.94 1.27
C LEU A 567 -15.99 -9.44 2.67
N PHE A 568 -16.70 -8.31 2.75
CA PHE A 568 -17.17 -7.75 4.01
C PHE A 568 -18.61 -8.18 4.29
N THR A 569 -18.92 -8.46 5.54
CA THR A 569 -20.30 -8.60 6.01
C THR A 569 -20.51 -7.73 7.25
N VAL A 570 -21.38 -6.73 7.16
CA VAL A 570 -21.71 -5.86 8.29
C VAL A 570 -22.91 -6.42 9.05
N THR A 571 -22.82 -6.56 10.37
CA THR A 571 -23.96 -6.96 11.20
C THR A 571 -23.78 -6.53 12.65
N ASP A 572 -24.91 -6.22 13.31
CA ASP A 572 -24.97 -5.95 14.75
C ASP A 572 -25.65 -7.11 15.53
N ASP A 573 -25.96 -8.23 14.85
CA ASP A 573 -26.56 -9.41 15.49
C ASP A 573 -25.50 -10.47 15.80
N PRO A 574 -25.23 -10.77 17.09
CA PRO A 574 -24.28 -11.83 17.48
C PRO A 574 -24.68 -13.22 16.98
N THR A 575 -25.97 -13.46 16.75
CA THR A 575 -26.47 -14.72 16.18
C THR A 575 -26.02 -14.88 14.73
N GLU A 576 -26.09 -13.80 13.95
CA GLU A 576 -25.66 -13.76 12.56
C GLU A 576 -24.15 -13.94 12.44
N VAL A 577 -23.35 -13.23 13.27
CA VAL A 577 -21.90 -13.44 13.36
C VAL A 577 -21.57 -14.92 13.54
N ALA A 578 -22.18 -15.56 14.54
CA ALA A 578 -21.93 -16.96 14.83
C ALA A 578 -22.43 -17.89 13.70
N ARG A 579 -23.55 -17.56 13.05
CA ARG A 579 -24.14 -18.37 11.97
C ARG A 579 -23.23 -18.40 10.74
N LEU A 580 -22.71 -17.25 10.31
CA LEU A 580 -21.82 -17.13 9.15
C LEU A 580 -20.55 -17.95 9.31
N ILE A 581 -19.92 -17.85 10.49
CA ILE A 581 -18.68 -18.56 10.80
C ILE A 581 -18.91 -20.08 10.87
N ARG A 582 -19.99 -20.52 11.54
CA ARG A 582 -20.33 -21.95 11.62
C ARG A 582 -20.63 -22.56 10.26
N LYS A 583 -21.33 -21.81 9.39
CA LYS A 583 -21.62 -22.23 8.01
C LYS A 583 -20.33 -22.43 7.22
N GLN A 584 -19.40 -21.49 7.27
CA GLN A 584 -18.11 -21.63 6.58
C GLN A 584 -17.34 -22.86 7.07
N ARG A 585 -17.28 -23.06 8.40
CA ARG A 585 -16.55 -24.19 8.98
C ARG A 585 -17.10 -25.53 8.50
N SER A 586 -18.43 -25.70 8.51
CA SER A 586 -19.06 -26.95 8.05
C SER A 586 -18.87 -27.20 6.56
N GLU A 587 -18.92 -26.17 5.71
CA GLU A 587 -18.62 -26.27 4.28
C GLU A 587 -17.17 -26.70 4.03
N ARG A 588 -16.21 -26.14 4.79
CA ARG A 588 -14.79 -26.51 4.71
C ARG A 588 -14.56 -27.96 5.14
N GLU A 589 -15.14 -28.38 6.26
CA GLU A 589 -15.05 -29.76 6.76
C GLU A 589 -15.68 -30.76 5.77
N SER A 590 -16.79 -30.38 5.12
CA SER A 590 -17.39 -31.21 4.07
C SER A 590 -16.48 -31.36 2.85
N ASN A 591 -15.83 -30.27 2.43
CA ASN A 591 -14.93 -30.28 1.27
C ASN A 591 -13.63 -31.05 1.55
N SER A 592 -13.04 -30.94 2.74
CA SER A 592 -11.84 -31.71 3.10
C SER A 592 -12.10 -33.22 3.11
N VAL A 593 -13.27 -33.65 3.60
CA VAL A 593 -13.68 -35.07 3.57
C VAL A 593 -13.88 -35.57 2.13
N LYS A 594 -14.33 -34.72 1.21
CA LYS A 594 -14.46 -35.07 -0.22
C LYS A 594 -13.09 -35.20 -0.87
N GLU A 595 -12.18 -34.25 -0.64
CA GLU A 595 -10.80 -34.30 -1.18
C GLU A 595 -9.99 -35.48 -0.64
N ALA A 596 -10.17 -35.86 0.64
CA ALA A 596 -9.48 -37.02 1.20
C ALA A 596 -10.00 -38.37 0.67
N LYS A 597 -11.17 -38.38 0.00
CA LYS A 597 -11.79 -39.57 -0.59
C LYS A 597 -11.55 -39.71 -2.10
N SER A 598 -11.12 -38.63 -2.76
CA SER A 598 -10.75 -38.59 -4.18
C SER A 598 -9.25 -38.83 -4.36
#